data_AF-H0UQ49-F1
#
_entry.id   AF-H0UQ49-F1
#
_cell.length_a   1.000
_cell.length_b   1.000
_cell.length_c   1.000
_cell.angle_alpha   90.00
_cell.angle_beta   90.00
_cell.angle_gamma   90.00
#
_symmetry.space_group_name_H-M   'P 1'
#
loop_
_entity.id
_entity.type
_entity.pdbx_description
1 polymer ?
#
loop_
_entity_poly.entity_id
_entity_poly.type
_entity_poly.pdbx_seq_one_letter_code
_entity_poly.pdbx_strand_id
1 'polypeptide(L)'
;MAVERSLRQVLGVLGAAGAALFVLTVLGFPVRPCFAASPEETVALHLDRWSAIRWGSDCVVWLVHYPEEMVPAWVNLESKRRGLSPKDASAYERSFREQLRMNTSRPFLLTIQVFGSPLRLAPLKDKLSLSSKGRVFKPSAYDRRLDQPISGLVQGLVFFPREAVPPYRIEIKGILPSPVVVELPSTPSGGAGTGDLKGTASPVKPQEASRGSSRSYKGDEKEGAKAPEVRVPTPKRTERPVAEAPQAAPKPRKEDLNPRQEPKPSKGQGSETVPVPKDAKGTEESIQSHSVPPEQPKVQPPKKEEPQRDDRKAMEEALKAFLDAWRRDDLEAAYGMMSSMARSQGKDQLMSRLGSHPFRWALKEGYRVSIEGDSARVSATQRFLMVKMIKTETFRLVEEGGRYRVDW
;
A
#
# COMPACT_ATOMS: atom_id res chain seq x y z
N MET A 1 1.45 74.58 -76.53
CA MET A 1 1.38 75.20 -75.19
C MET A 1 0.23 74.53 -74.44
N ALA A 2 0.27 74.31 -73.12
CA ALA A 2 1.39 74.11 -72.21
C ALA A 2 0.78 73.63 -70.87
N VAL A 3 1.26 72.50 -70.34
CA VAL A 3 0.98 71.97 -68.99
C VAL A 3 -0.46 72.14 -68.47
N GLU A 4 -1.30 71.12 -68.65
CA GLU A 4 -2.18 70.73 -67.55
C GLU A 4 -2.21 69.19 -67.42
N ARG A 5 -1.90 68.70 -66.22
CA ARG A 5 -1.57 67.28 -65.97
C ARG A 5 -2.68 66.62 -65.13
N SER A 6 -3.41 65.68 -65.71
CA SER A 6 -3.83 64.46 -65.00
C SER A 6 -4.38 63.43 -65.97
N LEU A 7 -3.63 62.34 -66.19
CA LEU A 7 -4.06 61.22 -67.01
C LEU A 7 -5.14 60.41 -66.28
N ARG A 8 -6.41 60.69 -66.59
CA ARG A 8 -7.41 59.61 -66.73
C ARG A 8 -7.25 59.05 -68.15
N GLN A 9 -7.48 57.74 -68.31
CA GLN A 9 -6.87 56.89 -69.34
C GLN A 9 -5.36 56.72 -69.06
N VAL A 10 -4.76 55.53 -69.11
CA VAL A 10 -5.14 54.34 -69.89
C VAL A 10 -5.85 53.26 -69.06
N LEU A 11 -7.01 52.82 -69.54
CA LEU A 11 -7.53 51.47 -69.29
C LEU A 11 -6.96 50.52 -70.35
N GLY A 12 -6.63 49.28 -69.98
CA GLY A 12 -6.59 48.16 -70.95
C GLY A 12 -5.23 47.56 -71.30
N VAL A 13 -4.73 46.67 -70.44
CA VAL A 13 -4.09 45.40 -70.86
C VAL A 13 -4.68 44.34 -69.91
N LEU A 14 -5.84 43.75 -70.22
CA LEU A 14 -5.98 42.53 -71.03
C LEU A 14 -5.12 41.37 -70.49
N GLY A 15 -5.68 40.59 -69.57
CA GLY A 15 -5.02 39.48 -68.87
C GLY A 15 -6.02 38.46 -68.32
N ALA A 16 -6.97 38.03 -69.15
CA ALA A 16 -8.10 37.20 -68.74
C ALA A 16 -7.73 35.72 -68.54
N ALA A 17 -7.14 35.40 -67.39
CA ALA A 17 -6.94 34.03 -66.90
C ALA A 17 -7.84 33.76 -65.68
N GLY A 18 -9.16 33.73 -65.91
CA GLY A 18 -10.15 33.49 -64.87
C GLY A 18 -10.35 32.00 -64.53
N ALA A 19 -11.00 31.75 -63.39
CA ALA A 19 -11.57 30.47 -62.97
C ALA A 19 -10.61 29.26 -62.83
N ALA A 20 -9.87 29.18 -61.72
CA ALA A 20 -9.62 27.93 -60.96
C ALA A 20 -8.81 28.09 -59.64
N LEU A 21 -8.73 29.27 -59.01
CA LEU A 21 -8.07 29.36 -57.69
C LEU A 21 -8.98 28.74 -56.61
N PHE A 22 -8.72 27.47 -56.28
CA PHE A 22 -9.49 26.69 -55.33
C PHE A 22 -9.56 27.39 -53.96
N VAL A 23 -10.77 27.58 -53.44
CA VAL A 23 -11.00 28.12 -52.09
C VAL A 23 -10.64 27.04 -51.07
N LEU A 24 -9.36 26.98 -50.73
CA LEU A 24 -8.78 26.04 -49.77
C LEU A 24 -8.53 26.69 -48.40
N THR A 25 -9.45 27.57 -47.99
CA THR A 25 -9.67 27.91 -46.57
C THR A 25 -10.27 26.70 -45.84
N VAL A 26 -9.45 25.65 -45.70
CA VAL A 26 -9.74 24.51 -44.86
C VAL A 26 -9.98 25.03 -43.44
N LEU A 27 -11.14 24.69 -42.91
CA LEU A 27 -11.63 25.07 -41.60
C LEU A 27 -10.53 24.90 -40.56
N GLY A 28 -10.07 26.05 -40.02
CA GLY A 28 -9.09 26.12 -38.94
C GLY A 28 -9.65 25.65 -37.61
N PHE A 29 -10.14 24.42 -37.55
CA PHE A 29 -10.34 23.71 -36.29
C PHE A 29 -8.98 23.68 -35.58
N PRO A 30 -8.84 24.30 -34.39
CA PRO A 30 -7.69 24.02 -33.57
C PRO A 30 -7.79 22.56 -33.17
N VAL A 31 -6.96 21.71 -33.78
CA VAL A 31 -6.62 20.41 -33.21
C VAL A 31 -5.99 20.72 -31.87
N ARG A 32 -6.83 20.77 -30.82
CA ARG A 32 -6.37 20.83 -29.43
C ARG A 32 -5.37 19.70 -29.30
N PRO A 33 -4.09 19.96 -28.99
CA PRO A 33 -3.20 18.88 -28.63
C PRO A 33 -3.85 18.17 -27.46
N CYS A 34 -4.30 16.94 -27.70
CA CYS A 34 -4.61 16.02 -26.63
C CYS A 34 -3.28 15.67 -25.99
N PHE A 35 -2.83 16.54 -25.07
CA PHE A 35 -1.77 16.23 -24.13
C PHE A 35 -2.17 14.91 -23.49
N ALA A 36 -1.48 13.84 -23.87
CA ALA A 36 -1.70 12.54 -23.28
C ALA A 36 -1.45 12.69 -21.79
N ALA A 37 -2.48 12.42 -20.98
CA ALA A 37 -2.41 12.60 -19.53
C ALA A 37 -1.15 11.93 -19.00
N SER A 38 -0.43 12.63 -18.14
CA SER A 38 0.82 12.13 -17.59
C SER A 38 0.58 10.78 -16.87
N PRO A 39 1.59 9.90 -16.77
CA PRO A 39 1.50 8.70 -15.94
C PRO A 39 1.02 9.00 -14.51
N GLU A 40 1.44 10.15 -13.98
CA GLU A 40 1.02 10.74 -12.72
C GLU A 40 -0.50 11.00 -12.65
N GLU A 41 -1.06 11.79 -13.59
CA GLU A 41 -2.50 12.09 -13.69
C GLU A 41 -3.33 10.84 -14.02
N THR A 42 -2.80 9.97 -14.88
CA THR A 42 -3.46 8.72 -15.29
C THR A 42 -3.61 7.77 -14.10
N VAL A 43 -2.58 7.64 -13.25
CA VAL A 43 -2.68 6.87 -12.01
C VAL A 43 -3.67 7.51 -11.04
N ALA A 44 -3.65 8.83 -10.86
CA ALA A 44 -4.60 9.54 -9.99
C ALA A 44 -6.05 9.29 -10.43
N LEU A 45 -6.37 9.49 -11.72
CA LEU A 45 -7.70 9.27 -12.29
C LEU A 45 -8.21 7.83 -12.07
N HIS A 46 -7.34 6.82 -12.14
CA HIS A 46 -7.72 5.44 -11.81
C HIS A 46 -7.98 5.26 -10.32
N LEU A 47 -7.12 5.77 -9.44
CA LEU A 47 -7.29 5.65 -7.98
C LEU A 47 -8.54 6.39 -7.47
N ASP A 48 -8.81 7.58 -7.99
CA ASP A 48 -9.98 8.39 -7.62
C ASP A 48 -11.27 7.69 -8.08
N ARG A 49 -11.34 7.25 -9.35
CA ARG A 49 -12.48 6.50 -9.89
C ARG A 49 -12.72 5.18 -9.15
N TRP A 50 -11.67 4.48 -8.78
CA TRP A 50 -11.73 3.14 -8.19
C TRP A 50 -11.61 3.12 -6.67
N SER A 51 -11.81 4.25 -6.00
CA SER A 51 -11.88 4.31 -4.54
C SER A 51 -13.25 4.77 -4.01
N ALA A 52 -13.60 4.29 -2.81
CA ALA A 52 -14.79 4.75 -2.09
C ALA A 52 -14.61 4.61 -0.58
N ILE A 53 -15.11 5.62 0.15
CA ILE A 53 -15.11 5.69 1.61
C ILE A 53 -16.54 5.52 2.13
N ARG A 54 -16.70 4.81 3.26
CA ARG A 54 -17.95 4.67 4.00
C ARG A 54 -17.69 4.73 5.51
N TRP A 55 -18.62 5.32 6.24
CA TRP A 55 -18.64 5.31 7.70
C TRP A 55 -19.41 4.09 8.20
N GLY A 56 -18.86 3.44 9.23
CA GLY A 56 -19.63 2.71 10.23
C GLY A 56 -19.72 3.52 11.52
N SER A 57 -20.42 2.99 12.52
CA SER A 57 -20.64 3.67 13.82
C SER A 57 -19.35 4.05 14.53
N ASP A 58 -18.38 3.12 14.57
CA ASP A 58 -17.11 3.26 15.32
C ASP A 58 -15.86 3.18 14.42
N CYS A 59 -16.03 3.26 13.09
CA CYS A 59 -14.92 3.11 12.15
C CYS A 59 -15.16 3.74 10.78
N VAL A 60 -14.08 4.07 10.06
CA VAL A 60 -14.11 4.34 8.61
C VAL A 60 -13.62 3.12 7.84
N VAL A 61 -14.35 2.76 6.80
CA VAL A 61 -13.94 1.80 5.76
C VAL A 61 -13.55 2.58 4.51
N TRP A 62 -12.36 2.33 3.97
CA TRP A 62 -11.91 2.84 2.68
C TRP A 62 -11.46 1.67 1.80
N LEU A 63 -12.02 1.59 0.60
CA LEU A 63 -11.73 0.56 -0.39
C LEU A 63 -11.12 1.21 -1.63
N VAL A 64 -10.10 0.57 -2.20
CA VAL A 64 -9.51 0.95 -3.50
C VAL A 64 -9.36 -0.31 -4.37
N HIS A 65 -9.97 -0.35 -5.55
CA HIS A 65 -9.68 -1.38 -6.55
C HIS A 65 -8.41 -1.02 -7.34
N TYR A 66 -7.56 -2.01 -7.62
CA TYR A 66 -6.40 -1.82 -8.50
C TYR A 66 -6.67 -2.51 -9.85
N PRO A 67 -7.13 -1.74 -10.86
CA PRO A 67 -7.51 -2.32 -12.15
C PRO A 67 -6.26 -2.65 -13.00
N GLU A 68 -6.44 -3.47 -14.02
CA GLU A 68 -5.33 -3.95 -14.85
C GLU A 68 -4.84 -2.86 -15.83
N GLU A 69 -5.74 -1.98 -16.28
CA GLU A 69 -5.45 -0.84 -17.15
C GLU A 69 -4.59 0.27 -16.49
N MET A 70 -4.49 0.30 -15.16
CA MET A 70 -3.60 1.24 -14.45
C MET A 70 -2.13 0.79 -14.50
N VAL A 71 -1.85 -0.50 -14.77
CA VAL A 71 -0.49 -1.09 -14.68
C VAL A 71 0.54 -0.33 -15.54
N PRO A 72 0.30 0.00 -16.83
CA PRO A 72 1.32 0.65 -17.66
C PRO A 72 1.68 2.05 -17.18
N ALA A 73 0.68 2.83 -16.72
CA ALA A 73 0.90 4.16 -16.15
C ALA A 73 1.66 4.08 -14.81
N TRP A 74 1.30 3.12 -13.95
CA TRP A 74 1.99 2.87 -12.69
C TRP A 74 3.46 2.45 -12.89
N VAL A 75 3.72 1.55 -13.85
CA VAL A 75 5.08 1.09 -14.18
C VAL A 75 5.91 2.22 -14.78
N ASN A 76 5.34 3.07 -15.65
CA ASN A 76 6.03 4.24 -16.20
C ASN A 76 6.39 5.25 -15.08
N LEU A 77 5.42 5.62 -14.24
CA LEU A 77 5.60 6.50 -13.08
C LEU A 77 6.70 6.01 -12.14
N GLU A 78 6.67 4.73 -11.76
CA GLU A 78 7.64 4.17 -10.82
C GLU A 78 9.01 3.92 -11.48
N SER A 79 9.04 3.66 -12.80
CA SER A 79 10.26 3.62 -13.60
C SER A 79 11.01 4.95 -13.58
N LYS A 80 10.31 6.08 -13.84
CA LYS A 80 10.87 7.44 -13.70
C LYS A 80 11.42 7.67 -12.29
N ARG A 81 10.61 7.39 -11.25
CA ARG A 81 10.95 7.64 -9.83
C ARG A 81 12.16 6.85 -9.34
N ARG A 82 12.35 5.62 -9.83
CA ARG A 82 13.43 4.70 -9.39
C ARG A 82 14.58 4.60 -10.40
N GLY A 83 14.55 5.35 -11.51
CA GLY A 83 15.55 5.28 -12.57
C GLY A 83 15.70 3.88 -13.19
N LEU A 84 14.59 3.18 -13.42
CA LEU A 84 14.62 1.81 -13.95
C LEU A 84 15.01 1.80 -15.44
N SER A 85 15.87 0.85 -15.82
CA SER A 85 16.09 0.52 -17.23
C SER A 85 14.85 -0.14 -17.84
N PRO A 86 14.69 -0.19 -19.17
CA PRO A 86 13.57 -0.90 -19.80
C PRO A 86 13.44 -2.37 -19.37
N LYS A 87 14.57 -3.08 -19.21
CA LYS A 87 14.63 -4.44 -18.67
C LYS A 87 14.06 -4.53 -17.26
N ASP A 88 14.50 -3.62 -16.37
CA ASP A 88 14.04 -3.56 -14.99
C ASP A 88 12.57 -3.14 -14.90
N ALA A 89 12.08 -2.25 -15.77
CA ALA A 89 10.68 -1.85 -15.84
C ALA A 89 9.77 -3.02 -16.24
N SER A 90 10.14 -3.79 -17.27
CA SER A 90 9.39 -5.00 -17.66
C SER A 90 9.50 -6.15 -16.64
N ALA A 91 10.55 -6.18 -15.81
CA ALA A 91 10.65 -7.10 -14.67
C ALA A 91 9.78 -6.64 -13.49
N TYR A 92 9.76 -5.33 -13.21
CA TYR A 92 8.90 -4.72 -12.21
C TYR A 92 7.41 -4.92 -12.56
N GLU A 93 7.00 -4.74 -13.82
CA GLU A 93 5.60 -4.98 -14.26
C GLU A 93 5.15 -6.42 -13.97
N ARG A 94 5.95 -7.41 -14.38
CA ARG A 94 5.63 -8.83 -14.15
C ARG A 94 5.47 -9.12 -12.66
N SER A 95 6.44 -8.66 -11.85
CA SER A 95 6.42 -8.83 -10.40
C SER A 95 5.26 -8.07 -9.74
N PHE A 96 4.86 -6.91 -10.26
CA PHE A 96 3.71 -6.11 -9.79
C PHE A 96 2.38 -6.82 -10.05
N ARG A 97 2.16 -7.30 -11.28
CA ARG A 97 0.99 -8.09 -11.68
C ARG A 97 0.85 -9.38 -10.87
N GLU A 98 1.98 -10.04 -10.59
CA GLU A 98 2.05 -11.25 -9.77
C GLU A 98 1.69 -11.00 -8.30
N GLN A 99 2.30 -9.98 -7.67
CA GLN A 99 1.98 -9.58 -6.29
C GLN A 99 0.51 -9.18 -6.10
N LEU A 100 -0.09 -8.55 -7.12
CA LEU A 100 -1.51 -8.23 -7.17
C LEU A 100 -2.39 -9.35 -7.72
N ARG A 101 -1.80 -10.51 -8.06
CA ARG A 101 -2.49 -11.71 -8.55
C ARG A 101 -3.45 -11.43 -9.72
N MET A 102 -3.13 -10.45 -10.57
CA MET A 102 -4.01 -9.92 -11.61
C MET A 102 -4.38 -10.96 -12.67
N ASN A 103 -3.51 -11.96 -12.90
CA ASN A 103 -3.75 -13.06 -13.82
C ASN A 103 -4.92 -13.97 -13.40
N THR A 104 -5.23 -14.04 -12.09
CA THR A 104 -6.19 -14.98 -11.50
C THR A 104 -7.25 -14.32 -10.60
N SER A 105 -7.17 -13.01 -10.37
CA SER A 105 -8.06 -12.31 -9.42
C SER A 105 -8.21 -10.82 -9.69
N ARG A 106 -9.23 -10.20 -9.08
CA ARG A 106 -9.39 -8.75 -8.95
C ARG A 106 -8.84 -8.31 -7.58
N PRO A 107 -7.75 -7.53 -7.52
CA PRO A 107 -7.19 -7.03 -6.26
C PRO A 107 -7.91 -5.76 -5.78
N PHE A 108 -8.07 -5.66 -4.47
CA PHE A 108 -8.57 -4.49 -3.77
C PHE A 108 -7.72 -4.25 -2.51
N LEU A 109 -7.42 -2.99 -2.21
CA LEU A 109 -6.98 -2.59 -0.87
C LEU A 109 -8.21 -2.34 0.00
N LEU A 110 -8.34 -3.07 1.09
CA LEU A 110 -9.26 -2.77 2.18
C LEU A 110 -8.50 -2.07 3.31
N THR A 111 -8.92 -0.86 3.64
CA THR A 111 -8.46 -0.08 4.80
C THR A 111 -9.62 0.05 5.78
N ILE A 112 -9.37 -0.23 7.06
CA ILE A 112 -10.35 0.00 8.14
C ILE A 112 -9.63 0.74 9.27
N GLN A 113 -10.15 1.91 9.63
CA GLN A 113 -9.72 2.68 10.79
C GLN A 113 -10.80 2.59 11.86
N VAL A 114 -10.53 1.90 12.96
CA VAL A 114 -11.42 1.80 14.13
C VAL A 114 -11.08 2.91 15.12
N PHE A 115 -12.10 3.52 15.72
CA PHE A 115 -12.00 4.55 16.76
C PHE A 115 -12.55 4.07 18.11
N GLY A 116 -13.54 3.18 18.09
CA GLY A 116 -14.16 2.60 19.29
C GLY A 116 -13.59 1.23 19.68
N SER A 117 -14.47 0.32 20.12
CA SER A 117 -14.09 -1.02 20.60
C SER A 117 -13.46 -1.90 19.49
N PRO A 118 -12.56 -2.85 19.82
CA PRO A 118 -11.84 -3.66 18.83
C PRO A 118 -12.76 -4.46 17.89
N LEU A 119 -12.74 -4.11 16.61
CA LEU A 119 -13.60 -4.74 15.58
C LEU A 119 -13.07 -6.15 15.25
N ARG A 120 -13.97 -7.15 15.19
CA ARG A 120 -13.61 -8.54 14.90
C ARG A 120 -14.28 -9.03 13.62
N LEU A 121 -13.56 -8.98 12.49
CA LEU A 121 -14.08 -9.44 11.20
C LEU A 121 -13.83 -10.93 10.89
N ALA A 122 -13.02 -11.62 11.69
CA ALA A 122 -12.68 -13.03 11.47
C ALA A 122 -13.91 -13.96 11.38
N PRO A 123 -13.88 -14.98 10.49
CA PRO A 123 -13.05 -15.05 9.28
C PRO A 123 -13.59 -14.10 8.20
N LEU A 124 -12.74 -13.21 7.65
CA LEU A 124 -13.17 -12.12 6.76
C LEU A 124 -13.98 -12.62 5.56
N LYS A 125 -13.58 -13.77 4.97
CA LYS A 125 -14.24 -14.42 3.82
C LYS A 125 -15.76 -14.68 4.00
N ASP A 126 -16.26 -14.73 5.23
CA ASP A 126 -17.66 -15.01 5.54
C ASP A 126 -18.44 -13.74 5.91
N LYS A 127 -17.75 -12.61 6.11
CA LYS A 127 -18.35 -11.29 6.36
C LYS A 127 -18.24 -10.33 5.18
N LEU A 128 -17.27 -10.54 4.29
CA LEU A 128 -16.96 -9.72 3.13
C LEU A 128 -17.43 -10.41 1.83
N SER A 129 -18.19 -9.70 1.00
CA SER A 129 -18.63 -10.22 -0.31
C SER A 129 -18.73 -9.13 -1.38
N LEU A 130 -18.39 -9.48 -2.61
CA LEU A 130 -18.47 -8.62 -3.79
C LEU A 130 -19.67 -9.01 -4.67
N SER A 131 -20.62 -8.11 -4.83
CA SER A 131 -21.67 -8.21 -5.84
C SER A 131 -21.21 -7.56 -7.16
N SER A 132 -21.35 -8.28 -8.27
CA SER A 132 -20.97 -7.85 -9.62
C SER A 132 -21.92 -8.47 -10.64
N LYS A 133 -22.62 -7.65 -11.44
CA LYS A 133 -23.60 -8.08 -12.47
C LYS A 133 -24.56 -9.20 -12.02
N GLY A 134 -25.19 -9.00 -10.85
CA GLY A 134 -26.16 -9.95 -10.28
C GLY A 134 -25.57 -11.23 -9.66
N ARG A 135 -24.25 -11.43 -9.70
CA ARG A 135 -23.55 -12.53 -9.02
C ARG A 135 -22.85 -12.03 -7.77
N VAL A 136 -22.76 -12.89 -6.74
CA VAL A 136 -22.06 -12.61 -5.48
C VAL A 136 -20.83 -13.49 -5.37
N PHE A 137 -19.68 -12.89 -5.07
CA PHE A 137 -18.38 -13.54 -4.95
C PHE A 137 -17.82 -13.35 -3.54
N LYS A 138 -17.29 -14.42 -2.95
CA LYS A 138 -16.42 -14.34 -1.76
C LYS A 138 -14.98 -14.03 -2.18
N PRO A 139 -14.13 -13.47 -1.29
CA PRO A 139 -12.70 -13.39 -1.52
C PRO A 139 -12.09 -14.77 -1.77
N SER A 140 -11.25 -14.90 -2.80
CA SER A 140 -10.45 -16.10 -3.06
C SER A 140 -9.16 -16.12 -2.22
N ALA A 141 -8.65 -14.95 -1.85
CA ALA A 141 -7.56 -14.77 -0.88
C ALA A 141 -7.63 -13.38 -0.24
N TYR A 142 -6.97 -13.20 0.90
CA TYR A 142 -6.82 -11.89 1.56
C TYR A 142 -5.66 -11.93 2.58
N ASP A 143 -5.21 -10.75 3.01
CA ASP A 143 -4.19 -10.58 4.05
C ASP A 143 -4.72 -11.04 5.43
N ARG A 144 -4.11 -12.08 6.02
CA ARG A 144 -4.51 -12.66 7.33
C ARG A 144 -4.56 -11.68 8.50
N ARG A 145 -3.89 -10.53 8.42
CA ARG A 145 -4.00 -9.43 9.43
C ARG A 145 -5.43 -8.87 9.54
N LEU A 146 -6.28 -9.04 8.53
CA LEU A 146 -7.70 -8.65 8.56
C LEU A 146 -8.58 -9.61 9.40
N ASP A 147 -8.06 -10.78 9.80
CA ASP A 147 -8.69 -11.68 10.79
C ASP A 147 -8.24 -11.38 12.23
N GLN A 148 -7.29 -10.48 12.45
CA GLN A 148 -6.91 -10.06 13.82
C GLN A 148 -7.91 -9.04 14.37
N PRO A 149 -8.10 -8.94 15.70
CA PRO A 149 -8.91 -7.86 16.29
C PRO A 149 -8.34 -6.49 15.91
N ILE A 150 -9.16 -5.64 15.30
CA ILE A 150 -8.74 -4.36 14.73
C ILE A 150 -8.94 -3.25 15.76
N SER A 151 -7.83 -2.71 16.26
CA SER A 151 -7.79 -1.53 17.11
C SER A 151 -6.95 -0.46 16.43
N GLY A 152 -7.56 0.65 16.01
CA GLY A 152 -6.89 1.64 15.16
C GLY A 152 -6.89 1.26 13.67
N LEU A 153 -5.80 1.54 12.96
CA LEU A 153 -5.67 1.32 11.52
C LEU A 153 -5.25 -0.11 11.17
N VAL A 154 -6.03 -0.79 10.33
CA VAL A 154 -5.55 -1.91 9.53
C VAL A 154 -5.71 -1.61 8.04
N GLN A 155 -4.76 -2.11 7.26
CA GLN A 155 -4.81 -2.16 5.81
C GLN A 155 -4.54 -3.60 5.38
N GLY A 156 -5.11 -4.06 4.27
CA GLY A 156 -4.79 -5.36 3.70
C GLY A 156 -5.33 -5.56 2.30
N LEU A 157 -4.61 -6.35 1.51
CA LEU A 157 -5.09 -6.76 0.18
C LEU A 157 -6.19 -7.82 0.32
N VAL A 158 -7.20 -7.71 -0.54
CA VAL A 158 -8.28 -8.67 -0.74
C VAL A 158 -8.36 -8.99 -2.23
N PHE A 159 -8.47 -10.27 -2.55
CA PHE A 159 -8.50 -10.78 -3.92
C PHE A 159 -9.84 -11.47 -4.15
N PHE A 160 -10.59 -11.02 -5.16
CA PHE A 160 -11.83 -11.65 -5.61
C PHE A 160 -11.59 -12.43 -6.93
N PRO A 161 -12.44 -13.41 -7.29
CA PRO A 161 -12.35 -14.12 -8.58
C PRO A 161 -12.31 -13.17 -9.79
N ARG A 162 -11.56 -13.51 -10.85
CA ARG A 162 -11.28 -12.62 -12.01
C ARG A 162 -12.54 -12.33 -12.86
N GLU A 163 -13.54 -13.19 -12.74
CA GLU A 163 -14.86 -13.12 -13.36
C GLU A 163 -15.72 -11.98 -12.80
N ALA A 164 -15.37 -11.46 -11.61
CA ALA A 164 -15.97 -10.24 -11.10
C ALA A 164 -15.57 -9.05 -11.99
N VAL A 165 -16.56 -8.25 -12.37
CA VAL A 165 -16.43 -7.12 -13.31
C VAL A 165 -17.33 -5.97 -12.85
N PRO A 166 -16.98 -4.70 -13.12
CA PRO A 166 -17.76 -3.56 -12.64
C PRO A 166 -19.20 -3.53 -13.21
N PRO A 167 -20.20 -2.97 -12.48
CA PRO A 167 -20.10 -2.33 -11.17
C PRO A 167 -19.68 -3.28 -10.04
N TYR A 168 -18.89 -2.75 -9.09
CA TYR A 168 -18.51 -3.47 -7.88
C TYR A 168 -19.28 -2.91 -6.69
N ARG A 169 -20.04 -3.77 -6.01
CA ARG A 169 -20.78 -3.45 -4.78
C ARG A 169 -20.35 -4.40 -3.67
N ILE A 170 -19.55 -3.89 -2.74
CA ILE A 170 -18.93 -4.64 -1.64
C ILE A 170 -19.80 -4.51 -0.39
N GLU A 171 -20.12 -5.63 0.24
CA GLU A 171 -20.82 -5.68 1.53
C GLU A 171 -19.88 -6.19 2.62
N ILE A 172 -19.87 -5.52 3.78
CA ILE A 172 -19.11 -5.91 4.97
C ILE A 172 -20.05 -6.06 6.17
N LYS A 173 -20.29 -7.31 6.58
CA LYS A 173 -21.14 -7.68 7.71
C LYS A 173 -20.37 -7.56 9.04
N GLY A 174 -21.07 -7.19 10.10
CA GLY A 174 -20.48 -7.07 11.44
C GLY A 174 -19.73 -5.74 11.69
N ILE A 175 -19.81 -4.80 10.75
CA ILE A 175 -19.61 -3.37 11.01
C ILE A 175 -21.01 -2.76 11.08
N LEU A 176 -21.31 -1.94 12.09
CA LEU A 176 -22.60 -1.23 12.17
C LEU A 176 -22.57 0.07 11.34
N PRO A 177 -23.67 0.46 10.66
CA PRO A 177 -24.87 -0.34 10.38
C PRO A 177 -24.53 -1.53 9.48
N SER A 178 -25.01 -2.73 9.81
CA SER A 178 -24.57 -3.99 9.18
C SER A 178 -25.57 -4.50 8.13
N PRO A 179 -25.15 -4.77 6.88
CA PRO A 179 -23.79 -4.59 6.34
C PRO A 179 -23.48 -3.14 5.96
N VAL A 180 -22.22 -2.74 6.12
CA VAL A 180 -21.70 -1.53 5.46
C VAL A 180 -21.53 -1.83 3.97
N VAL A 181 -22.10 -0.98 3.12
CA VAL A 181 -22.10 -1.15 1.66
C VAL A 181 -21.20 -0.11 0.99
N VAL A 182 -20.15 -0.58 0.33
CA VAL A 182 -19.20 0.24 -0.45
C VAL A 182 -19.44 -0.01 -1.93
N GLU A 183 -19.78 1.04 -2.69
CA GLU A 183 -20.06 0.95 -4.13
C GLU A 183 -19.01 1.75 -4.91
N LEU A 184 -18.45 1.14 -5.95
CA LEU A 184 -17.47 1.75 -6.86
C LEU A 184 -18.10 2.04 -8.23
N PRO A 185 -17.94 3.25 -8.79
CA PRO A 185 -18.63 3.67 -10.01
C PRO A 185 -18.14 2.93 -11.25
N SER A 186 -19.07 2.54 -12.12
CA SER A 186 -18.74 1.83 -13.38
C SER A 186 -18.15 2.75 -14.44
N THR A 187 -18.62 4.00 -14.49
CA THR A 187 -18.25 5.03 -15.46
C THR A 187 -17.36 6.09 -14.83
N PRO A 188 -16.52 6.80 -15.60
CA PRO A 188 -15.92 8.03 -15.12
C PRO A 188 -17.03 9.06 -14.88
N SER A 189 -17.24 9.47 -13.62
CA SER A 189 -18.12 10.59 -13.30
C SER A 189 -17.47 11.88 -13.78
N GLY A 190 -18.08 12.53 -14.76
CA GLY A 190 -17.59 13.78 -15.35
C GLY A 190 -17.78 14.98 -14.44
N GLY A 191 -16.99 15.04 -13.36
CA GLY A 191 -16.85 16.20 -12.48
C GLY A 191 -17.89 16.33 -11.36
N ALA A 192 -17.39 16.57 -10.15
CA ALA A 192 -17.84 17.63 -9.23
C ALA A 192 -17.01 17.55 -7.93
N GLY A 193 -16.08 18.48 -7.73
CA GLY A 193 -15.16 18.47 -6.58
C GLY A 193 -14.55 19.83 -6.21
N THR A 194 -14.70 20.85 -7.06
CA THR A 194 -14.44 22.25 -6.69
C THR A 194 -15.59 22.76 -5.82
N GLY A 195 -15.32 22.90 -4.52
CA GLY A 195 -16.26 23.48 -3.55
C GLY A 195 -16.35 25.00 -3.71
N ASP A 196 -16.99 25.47 -4.77
CA ASP A 196 -17.26 26.90 -4.99
C ASP A 196 -18.27 27.42 -3.94
N LEU A 197 -17.73 28.00 -2.87
CA LEU A 197 -18.49 28.74 -1.86
C LEU A 197 -19.04 30.06 -2.45
N LYS A 198 -20.11 29.95 -3.25
CA LYS A 198 -20.83 31.10 -3.79
C LYS A 198 -22.33 30.99 -3.52
N GLY A 199 -22.75 31.47 -2.36
CA GLY A 199 -24.16 31.53 -1.98
C GLY A 199 -24.95 32.44 -2.92
N THR A 200 -25.79 31.85 -3.77
CA THR A 200 -26.73 32.58 -4.64
C THR A 200 -28.09 32.68 -3.96
N ALA A 201 -28.30 33.75 -3.19
CA ALA A 201 -29.63 34.15 -2.78
C ALA A 201 -30.43 34.63 -4.02
N SER A 202 -31.52 33.94 -4.35
CA SER A 202 -32.43 34.39 -5.41
C SER A 202 -33.21 35.63 -4.96
N PRO A 203 -33.46 36.61 -5.85
CA PRO A 203 -33.92 37.94 -5.44
C PRO A 203 -35.42 38.02 -5.16
N VAL A 204 -35.79 38.66 -4.05
CA VAL A 204 -37.16 39.14 -3.81
C VAL A 204 -37.35 40.46 -4.58
N LYS A 205 -38.47 40.56 -5.31
CA LYS A 205 -38.78 41.72 -6.16
C LYS A 205 -39.41 42.86 -5.32
N PRO A 206 -39.13 44.15 -5.59
CA PRO A 206 -39.68 45.24 -4.77
C PRO A 206 -41.19 45.41 -4.93
N GLN A 207 -41.85 45.82 -3.83
CA GLN A 207 -43.19 46.42 -3.84
C GLN A 207 -43.14 47.78 -3.12
N GLU A 208 -43.43 48.86 -3.85
CA GLU A 208 -43.81 50.14 -3.24
C GLU A 208 -45.33 50.17 -3.02
N ALA A 209 -45.78 50.52 -1.80
CA ALA A 209 -47.11 51.14 -1.58
C ALA A 209 -47.33 51.68 -0.14
N SER A 210 -46.63 52.75 0.25
CA SER A 210 -47.19 53.86 1.07
C SER A 210 -47.55 53.68 2.57
N ARG A 211 -47.58 54.82 3.28
CA ARG A 211 -48.46 55.17 4.42
C ARG A 211 -48.41 54.32 5.72
N GLY A 212 -47.26 54.41 6.39
CA GLY A 212 -47.10 55.25 7.58
C GLY A 212 -47.89 54.97 8.88
N SER A 213 -47.16 54.95 10.00
CA SER A 213 -47.56 55.63 11.23
C SER A 213 -46.32 56.06 12.01
N SER A 214 -46.34 57.26 12.59
CA SER A 214 -45.23 57.80 13.37
C SER A 214 -45.41 57.50 14.86
N ARG A 215 -44.33 57.07 15.52
CA ARG A 215 -44.20 57.22 16.97
C ARG A 215 -42.82 57.70 17.34
N SER A 216 -42.76 58.99 17.67
CA SER A 216 -41.58 59.64 18.24
C SER A 216 -41.31 59.13 19.65
N TYR A 217 -40.05 58.95 20.00
CA TYR A 217 -39.51 59.50 21.24
C TYR A 217 -38.16 60.17 20.96
N LYS A 218 -37.70 60.99 21.90
CA LYS A 218 -36.85 62.17 21.65
C LYS A 218 -35.75 62.28 22.71
N GLY A 219 -34.57 62.70 22.29
CA GLY A 219 -33.43 63.09 23.15
C GLY A 219 -32.15 62.33 22.80
N ASP A 220 -30.97 62.95 22.72
CA ASP A 220 -30.66 64.39 22.86
C ASP A 220 -29.42 64.78 22.02
N GLU A 221 -29.11 66.08 22.03
CA GLU A 221 -27.88 66.70 21.51
C GLU A 221 -26.62 66.24 22.31
N LYS A 222 -25.33 66.54 22.07
CA LYS A 222 -24.51 67.50 21.25
C LYS A 222 -23.03 67.02 21.37
N GLU A 223 -21.96 67.48 20.70
CA GLU A 223 -21.66 68.40 19.57
C GLU A 223 -20.23 68.03 19.02
N GLY A 224 -19.62 68.87 18.16
CA GLY A 224 -18.15 68.93 17.98
C GLY A 224 -17.61 68.40 16.64
N ALA A 225 -16.50 68.98 16.14
CA ALA A 225 -16.01 68.73 14.78
C ALA A 225 -14.46 68.76 14.61
N LYS A 226 -14.00 68.02 13.60
CA LYS A 226 -12.70 68.09 12.86
C LYS A 226 -11.37 67.74 13.59
N ALA A 227 -10.75 66.66 13.07
CA ALA A 227 -9.34 66.44 12.66
C ALA A 227 -8.26 67.51 12.96
N PRO A 228 -6.96 67.15 13.20
CA PRO A 228 -6.24 66.18 12.36
C PRO A 228 -5.15 65.25 12.98
N GLU A 229 -4.68 64.33 12.11
CA GLU A 229 -3.42 63.57 12.02
C GLU A 229 -2.22 63.88 12.97
N VAL A 230 -1.76 62.85 13.71
CA VAL A 230 -0.35 62.65 14.17
C VAL A 230 -0.01 61.13 14.18
N ARG A 231 1.29 60.77 14.16
CA ARG A 231 1.85 59.43 13.89
C ARG A 231 1.92 58.45 15.08
N VAL A 232 1.89 57.16 14.71
CA VAL A 232 2.35 55.91 15.36
C VAL A 232 3.27 56.04 16.59
N PRO A 233 2.96 55.30 17.68
CA PRO A 233 3.96 54.37 18.23
C PRO A 233 3.40 52.98 18.64
N THR A 234 3.99 51.91 18.11
CA THR A 234 4.23 50.66 18.87
C THR A 234 5.46 50.86 19.79
N PRO A 235 5.67 50.09 20.89
CA PRO A 235 5.24 48.69 21.09
C PRO A 235 4.75 48.31 22.50
N LYS A 236 4.34 47.04 22.68
CA LYS A 236 5.00 46.15 23.66
C LYS A 236 4.81 44.67 23.33
N ARG A 237 5.92 43.92 23.43
CA ARG A 237 6.02 42.48 23.17
C ARG A 237 5.85 41.76 24.50
N THR A 238 4.84 40.89 24.62
CA THR A 238 4.70 40.04 25.82
C THR A 238 5.78 38.96 25.81
N GLU A 239 6.59 38.91 26.85
CA GLU A 239 7.58 37.85 27.04
C GLU A 239 6.91 36.56 27.51
N ARG A 240 7.46 35.42 27.09
CA ARG A 240 7.25 34.12 27.74
C ARG A 240 8.61 33.42 27.90
N PRO A 241 8.80 32.58 28.95
CA PRO A 241 10.14 32.30 29.45
C PRO A 241 11.00 31.40 28.57
N VAL A 242 12.31 31.41 28.87
CA VAL A 242 13.33 30.52 28.30
C VAL A 242 13.02 29.06 28.67
N ALA A 243 13.42 28.12 27.82
CA ALA A 243 13.19 26.70 28.00
C ALA A 243 14.00 26.11 29.17
N GLU A 244 13.36 25.24 29.95
CA GLU A 244 14.01 24.32 30.89
C GLU A 244 14.16 22.94 30.23
N ALA A 245 15.30 22.28 30.45
CA ALA A 245 15.62 21.02 29.76
C ALA A 245 14.91 19.82 30.40
N PRO A 246 14.37 18.86 29.61
CA PRO A 246 13.82 17.62 30.13
C PRO A 246 14.87 16.84 30.93
N GLN A 247 14.60 16.63 32.22
CA GLN A 247 15.49 15.92 33.12
C GLN A 247 15.62 14.43 32.74
N ALA A 248 16.77 13.82 33.05
CA ALA A 248 17.07 12.45 32.66
C ALA A 248 16.11 11.42 33.30
N ALA A 249 15.73 10.40 32.53
CA ALA A 249 14.81 9.36 33.00
C ALA A 249 15.36 8.59 34.21
N PRO A 250 14.51 8.24 35.20
CA PRO A 250 14.92 7.43 36.34
C PRO A 250 15.33 6.02 35.89
N LYS A 251 16.48 5.54 36.37
CA LYS A 251 16.94 4.17 36.14
C LYS A 251 15.95 3.19 36.81
N PRO A 252 15.48 2.13 36.14
CA PRO A 252 14.71 1.10 36.80
C PRO A 252 15.59 0.42 37.87
N ARG A 253 15.07 0.32 39.10
CA ARG A 253 15.65 -0.57 40.12
C ARG A 253 15.43 -2.03 39.70
N LYS A 254 16.31 -2.90 40.17
CA LYS A 254 16.08 -4.34 40.15
C LYS A 254 15.08 -4.66 41.27
N GLU A 255 14.02 -5.38 40.94
CA GLU A 255 13.20 -6.12 41.90
C GLU A 255 12.97 -7.52 41.34
N ASP A 256 12.98 -8.52 42.22
CA ASP A 256 13.15 -9.92 41.83
C ASP A 256 11.84 -10.58 41.37
N LEU A 257 11.87 -11.18 40.18
CA LEU A 257 10.80 -12.04 39.68
C LEU A 257 11.34 -13.46 39.45
N ASN A 258 11.27 -14.26 40.52
CA ASN A 258 11.53 -15.69 40.50
C ASN A 258 10.54 -16.41 39.55
N PRO A 259 10.98 -17.23 38.57
CA PRO A 259 10.08 -17.81 37.56
C PRO A 259 8.96 -18.69 38.15
N ARG A 260 7.71 -18.27 37.91
CA ARG A 260 6.52 -19.05 38.23
C ARG A 260 6.43 -20.26 37.31
N GLN A 261 6.40 -21.47 37.88
CA GLN A 261 6.37 -22.73 37.12
C GLN A 261 5.04 -22.92 36.37
N GLU A 262 5.12 -23.36 35.12
CA GLU A 262 3.97 -23.92 34.39
C GLU A 262 3.71 -25.38 34.80
N PRO A 263 2.46 -25.88 34.73
CA PRO A 263 2.07 -27.15 35.35
C PRO A 263 2.53 -28.39 34.57
N LYS A 264 2.89 -29.44 35.31
CA LYS A 264 3.11 -30.79 34.76
C LYS A 264 1.77 -31.45 34.39
N PRO A 265 1.70 -32.28 33.33
CA PRO A 265 0.53 -33.11 33.05
C PRO A 265 0.41 -34.23 34.09
N SER A 266 -0.78 -34.37 34.70
CA SER A 266 -1.09 -35.44 35.65
C SER A 266 -1.53 -36.72 34.93
N LYS A 267 -0.87 -37.84 35.24
CA LYS A 267 -1.43 -39.18 35.05
C LYS A 267 -2.22 -39.57 36.30
N GLY A 268 -3.39 -40.17 36.11
CA GLY A 268 -4.17 -40.83 37.15
C GLY A 268 -4.95 -42.00 36.54
N GLN A 269 -4.94 -43.15 37.20
CA GLN A 269 -5.70 -44.34 36.79
C GLN A 269 -6.87 -44.56 37.76
N GLY A 270 -7.95 -45.15 37.25
CA GLY A 270 -9.07 -45.72 37.98
C GLY A 270 -9.76 -46.75 37.07
N SER A 271 -10.30 -47.84 37.62
CA SER A 271 -10.79 -48.99 36.84
C SER A 271 -12.04 -49.61 37.46
N GLU A 272 -12.92 -50.16 36.61
CA GLU A 272 -13.95 -51.23 36.84
C GLU A 272 -14.76 -51.35 35.50
N THR A 273 -14.66 -52.40 34.66
CA THR A 273 -15.26 -53.78 34.67
C THR A 273 -16.76 -53.85 34.31
N VAL A 274 -17.33 -54.91 33.66
CA VAL A 274 -16.84 -56.30 33.48
C VAL A 274 -16.72 -56.83 32.01
N PRO A 275 -17.77 -57.29 31.27
CA PRO A 275 -17.60 -58.56 30.52
C PRO A 275 -17.79 -58.57 28.98
N VAL A 276 -16.79 -59.17 28.31
CA VAL A 276 -16.81 -60.29 27.32
C VAL A 276 -18.18 -60.87 26.86
N PRO A 277 -18.34 -61.43 25.61
CA PRO A 277 -17.40 -62.44 25.05
C PRO A 277 -17.16 -62.57 23.51
N LYS A 278 -15.99 -63.17 23.17
CA LYS A 278 -15.66 -64.04 21.99
C LYS A 278 -15.54 -63.42 20.59
N ASP A 279 -14.75 -63.95 19.63
CA ASP A 279 -13.79 -65.08 19.53
C ASP A 279 -12.89 -64.85 18.26
N ALA A 280 -11.76 -65.49 17.91
CA ALA A 280 -10.83 -66.46 18.54
C ALA A 280 -9.49 -66.51 17.73
N LYS A 281 -8.47 -67.26 18.22
CA LYS A 281 -7.11 -67.54 17.65
C LYS A 281 -6.13 -66.34 17.55
N GLY A 282 -4.84 -66.43 17.91
CA GLY A 282 -4.10 -67.45 18.68
C GLY A 282 -2.95 -68.16 17.94
N THR A 283 -1.71 -67.95 18.42
CA THR A 283 -0.51 -68.82 18.39
C THR A 283 0.46 -68.30 19.46
N GLU A 284 1.15 -69.19 20.19
CA GLU A 284 2.17 -68.88 21.21
C GLU A 284 3.59 -69.29 20.75
N GLU A 285 4.61 -68.90 21.54
CA GLU A 285 6.04 -69.29 21.58
C GLU A 285 7.02 -68.11 21.42
N SER A 286 8.12 -67.99 22.17
CA SER A 286 8.42 -68.53 23.52
C SER A 286 9.49 -67.64 24.21
N ILE A 287 9.70 -67.81 25.51
CA ILE A 287 10.53 -66.92 26.35
C ILE A 287 11.99 -67.38 26.43
N GLN A 288 12.94 -66.45 26.41
CA GLN A 288 14.20 -66.56 27.17
C GLN A 288 14.65 -65.19 27.71
N SER A 289 15.43 -65.20 28.80
CA SER A 289 15.59 -64.07 29.73
C SER A 289 17.07 -63.73 30.03
N HIS A 290 17.28 -62.59 30.72
CA HIS A 290 18.55 -62.05 31.22
C HIS A 290 19.43 -61.40 30.12
N SER A 291 20.15 -60.28 30.32
CA SER A 291 20.66 -59.66 31.56
C SER A 291 20.66 -58.11 31.53
N VAL A 292 21.09 -57.46 32.62
CA VAL A 292 21.14 -56.00 32.88
C VAL A 292 22.35 -55.70 33.80
N PRO A 293 23.07 -54.54 33.79
CA PRO A 293 23.20 -53.43 32.81
C PRO A 293 24.66 -53.38 32.24
N PRO A 294 25.33 -52.25 31.84
CA PRO A 294 25.49 -50.95 32.55
C PRO A 294 24.95 -49.72 31.77
N GLU A 295 25.02 -48.55 32.41
CA GLU A 295 24.50 -47.27 31.89
C GLU A 295 25.28 -46.71 30.69
N GLN A 296 24.57 -46.18 29.69
CA GLN A 296 25.15 -45.26 28.70
C GLN A 296 25.15 -43.82 29.24
N PRO A 297 26.24 -43.05 29.06
CA PRO A 297 26.26 -41.63 29.44
C PRO A 297 25.17 -40.84 28.69
N LYS A 298 24.49 -39.92 29.39
CA LYS A 298 23.54 -38.98 28.77
C LYS A 298 24.28 -38.03 27.83
N VAL A 299 24.28 -38.35 26.53
CA VAL A 299 24.68 -37.42 25.48
C VAL A 299 23.79 -36.19 25.56
N GLN A 300 24.36 -35.08 26.02
CA GLN A 300 23.66 -33.80 25.96
C GLN A 300 23.48 -33.42 24.48
N PRO A 301 22.30 -32.94 24.04
CA PRO A 301 22.19 -32.38 22.71
C PRO A 301 23.20 -31.23 22.59
N PRO A 302 23.96 -31.13 21.48
CA PRO A 302 25.00 -30.12 21.36
C PRO A 302 24.40 -28.73 21.54
N LYS A 303 25.04 -27.91 22.38
CA LYS A 303 24.76 -26.47 22.37
C LYS A 303 24.92 -25.99 20.93
N LYS A 304 23.94 -25.23 20.43
CA LYS A 304 24.24 -24.28 19.36
C LYS A 304 25.19 -23.27 19.97
N GLU A 305 26.46 -23.36 19.62
CA GLU A 305 27.44 -22.33 19.94
C GLU A 305 26.99 -21.05 19.21
N GLU A 306 26.91 -19.94 19.93
CA GLU A 306 26.62 -18.66 19.29
C GLU A 306 27.87 -18.27 18.48
N PRO A 307 27.76 -17.98 17.17
CA PRO A 307 28.91 -17.68 16.33
C PRO A 307 29.67 -16.47 16.88
N GLN A 308 31.00 -16.48 16.76
CA GLN A 308 31.84 -15.45 17.35
C GLN A 308 31.54 -14.09 16.72
N ARG A 309 31.96 -13.01 17.40
CA ARG A 309 31.61 -11.66 16.99
C ARG A 309 32.10 -11.31 15.58
N ASP A 310 33.23 -11.89 15.17
CA ASP A 310 33.83 -11.66 13.85
C ASP A 310 33.27 -12.61 12.78
N ASP A 311 32.96 -13.87 13.12
CA ASP A 311 32.13 -14.77 12.30
C ASP A 311 30.83 -14.07 11.90
N ARG A 312 30.13 -13.49 12.89
CA ARG A 312 28.86 -12.77 12.69
C ARG A 312 29.01 -11.56 11.78
N LYS A 313 30.15 -10.85 11.79
CA LYS A 313 30.43 -9.79 10.80
C LYS A 313 30.64 -10.36 9.40
N ALA A 314 31.48 -11.39 9.27
CA ALA A 314 31.78 -11.99 7.97
C ALA A 314 30.53 -12.60 7.31
N MET A 315 29.62 -13.17 8.12
CA MET A 315 28.27 -13.58 7.72
C MET A 315 27.42 -12.38 7.23
N GLU A 316 27.43 -11.26 7.96
CA GLU A 316 26.68 -10.05 7.59
C GLU A 316 27.24 -9.39 6.31
N GLU A 317 28.56 -9.39 6.13
CA GLU A 317 29.26 -8.84 4.96
C GLU A 317 29.03 -9.70 3.71
N ALA A 318 29.14 -11.03 3.82
CA ALA A 318 28.84 -11.96 2.73
C ALA A 318 27.38 -11.84 2.27
N LEU A 319 26.43 -11.77 3.22
CA LEU A 319 25.02 -11.57 2.89
C LEU A 319 24.75 -10.19 2.27
N LYS A 320 25.35 -9.11 2.81
CA LYS A 320 25.22 -7.77 2.21
C LYS A 320 25.73 -7.75 0.77
N ALA A 321 26.88 -8.37 0.49
CA ALA A 321 27.42 -8.48 -0.87
C ALA A 321 26.43 -9.20 -1.83
N PHE A 322 25.85 -10.33 -1.40
CA PHE A 322 24.83 -11.05 -2.17
C PHE A 322 23.58 -10.19 -2.42
N LEU A 323 23.03 -9.57 -1.37
CA LEU A 323 21.86 -8.69 -1.47
C LEU A 323 22.14 -7.48 -2.38
N ASP A 324 23.37 -6.96 -2.39
CA ASP A 324 23.74 -5.84 -3.24
C ASP A 324 23.94 -6.21 -4.71
N ALA A 325 24.53 -7.36 -5.01
CA ALA A 325 24.58 -7.90 -6.37
C ALA A 325 23.15 -8.11 -6.92
N TRP A 326 22.30 -8.78 -6.15
CA TRP A 326 20.90 -9.04 -6.50
C TRP A 326 20.09 -7.76 -6.70
N ARG A 327 20.24 -6.76 -5.81
CA ARG A 327 19.63 -5.43 -5.91
C ARG A 327 19.98 -4.70 -7.22
N ARG A 328 21.17 -4.95 -7.78
CA ARG A 328 21.73 -4.31 -8.99
C ARG A 328 21.44 -5.02 -10.32
N ASP A 329 20.70 -6.14 -10.32
CA ASP A 329 20.54 -7.06 -11.47
C ASP A 329 21.79 -7.92 -11.79
N ASP A 330 22.81 -7.91 -10.93
CA ASP A 330 24.00 -8.74 -11.10
C ASP A 330 23.73 -10.17 -10.57
N LEU A 331 22.92 -10.89 -11.34
CA LEU A 331 22.49 -12.25 -10.99
C LEU A 331 23.64 -13.26 -11.05
N GLU A 332 24.65 -13.03 -11.91
CA GLU A 332 25.85 -13.86 -12.00
C GLU A 332 26.73 -13.73 -10.76
N ALA A 333 27.00 -12.50 -10.30
CA ALA A 333 27.74 -12.30 -9.04
C ALA A 333 26.94 -12.82 -7.84
N ALA A 334 25.61 -12.60 -7.80
CA ALA A 334 24.76 -13.14 -6.74
C ALA A 334 24.82 -14.69 -6.71
N TYR A 335 24.68 -15.35 -7.86
CA TYR A 335 24.85 -16.81 -8.01
C TYR A 335 26.24 -17.28 -7.57
N GLY A 336 27.30 -16.53 -7.91
CA GLY A 336 28.68 -16.82 -7.50
C GLY A 336 28.93 -16.77 -5.98
N MET A 337 28.08 -16.05 -5.22
CA MET A 337 28.13 -15.95 -3.76
C MET A 337 27.30 -17.03 -3.04
N MET A 338 26.56 -17.87 -3.78
CA MET A 338 25.74 -18.93 -3.18
C MET A 338 26.56 -20.18 -2.83
N SER A 339 26.01 -21.03 -1.95
CA SER A 339 26.59 -22.32 -1.53
C SER A 339 26.72 -23.28 -2.72
N SER A 340 27.56 -24.30 -2.58
CA SER A 340 27.61 -25.45 -3.50
C SER A 340 26.26 -26.16 -3.59
N MET A 341 25.58 -26.32 -2.45
CA MET A 341 24.26 -26.95 -2.32
C MET A 341 23.16 -26.17 -3.07
N ALA A 342 23.07 -24.86 -2.91
CA ALA A 342 22.09 -24.04 -3.63
C ALA A 342 22.36 -24.07 -5.14
N ARG A 343 23.64 -24.01 -5.55
CA ARG A 343 24.05 -24.10 -6.96
C ARG A 343 23.76 -25.47 -7.59
N SER A 344 23.62 -26.55 -6.81
CA SER A 344 23.23 -27.87 -7.33
C SER A 344 21.77 -27.94 -7.81
N GLN A 345 20.94 -26.93 -7.51
CA GLN A 345 19.58 -26.79 -8.07
C GLN A 345 19.59 -26.45 -9.57
N GLY A 346 20.75 -26.16 -10.16
CA GLY A 346 20.90 -25.80 -11.57
C GLY A 346 20.85 -24.29 -11.81
N LYS A 347 21.75 -23.80 -12.66
CA LYS A 347 21.96 -22.37 -12.87
C LYS A 347 20.70 -21.64 -13.34
N ASP A 348 20.06 -22.12 -14.39
CA ASP A 348 18.95 -21.40 -15.03
C ASP A 348 17.72 -21.29 -14.13
N GLN A 349 17.43 -22.33 -13.34
CA GLN A 349 16.37 -22.32 -12.34
C GLN A 349 16.64 -21.27 -11.25
N LEU A 350 17.88 -21.23 -10.74
CA LEU A 350 18.26 -20.31 -9.67
C LEU A 350 18.36 -18.85 -10.15
N MET A 351 18.88 -18.63 -11.37
CA MET A 351 18.89 -17.33 -12.05
C MET A 351 17.46 -16.83 -12.34
N SER A 352 16.55 -17.71 -12.77
CA SER A 352 15.13 -17.39 -12.96
C SER A 352 14.44 -17.03 -11.64
N ARG A 353 14.69 -17.81 -10.57
CA ARG A 353 14.21 -17.52 -9.21
C ARG A 353 14.68 -16.15 -8.73
N LEU A 354 15.99 -15.87 -8.82
CA LEU A 354 16.56 -14.56 -8.45
C LEU A 354 16.00 -13.41 -9.31
N GLY A 355 15.92 -13.59 -10.63
CA GLY A 355 15.47 -12.55 -11.56
C GLY A 355 13.98 -12.20 -11.47
N SER A 356 13.13 -13.14 -11.05
CA SER A 356 11.69 -12.93 -10.85
C SER A 356 11.32 -12.42 -9.46
N HIS A 357 12.13 -12.71 -8.43
CA HIS A 357 11.69 -12.62 -7.04
C HIS A 357 11.20 -11.22 -6.60
N PRO A 358 9.99 -11.09 -6.04
CA PRO A 358 9.41 -9.81 -5.66
C PRO A 358 10.11 -9.12 -4.47
N PHE A 359 11.06 -9.78 -3.79
CA PHE A 359 11.84 -9.17 -2.71
C PHE A 359 12.89 -8.18 -3.22
N ARG A 360 13.45 -8.40 -4.42
CA ARG A 360 14.48 -7.55 -5.03
C ARG A 360 14.05 -6.08 -5.15
N TRP A 361 12.77 -5.83 -5.40
CA TRP A 361 12.20 -4.47 -5.49
C TRP A 361 12.13 -3.76 -4.13
N ALA A 362 12.02 -4.50 -3.03
CA ALA A 362 12.07 -3.97 -1.67
C ALA A 362 13.50 -3.62 -1.25
N LEU A 363 14.51 -4.40 -1.68
CA LEU A 363 15.93 -4.09 -1.42
C LEU A 363 16.35 -2.70 -1.96
N LYS A 364 15.69 -2.20 -3.02
CA LYS A 364 15.92 -0.83 -3.54
C LYS A 364 15.45 0.29 -2.60
N GLU A 365 14.57 0.02 -1.64
CA GLU A 365 14.08 0.99 -0.64
C GLU A 365 14.79 0.88 0.73
N GLY A 366 15.71 -0.08 0.88
CA GLY A 366 16.49 -0.31 2.08
C GLY A 366 15.99 -1.48 2.95
N TYR A 367 16.94 -2.14 3.60
CA TYR A 367 16.73 -3.35 4.39
C TYR A 367 17.47 -3.30 5.73
N ARG A 368 17.10 -4.20 6.64
CA ARG A 368 17.84 -4.53 7.87
C ARG A 368 18.14 -6.02 7.90
N VAL A 369 19.29 -6.39 8.46
CA VAL A 369 19.70 -7.79 8.66
C VAL A 369 19.65 -8.11 10.16
N SER A 370 19.17 -9.31 10.52
CA SER A 370 19.23 -9.89 11.86
C SER A 370 19.80 -11.31 11.74
N ILE A 371 21.01 -11.54 12.24
CA ILE A 371 21.64 -12.88 12.25
C ILE A 371 21.22 -13.61 13.53
N GLU A 372 20.71 -14.82 13.36
CA GLU A 372 20.11 -15.71 14.36
C GLU A 372 20.70 -17.13 14.16
N GLY A 373 21.90 -17.37 14.71
CA GLY A 373 22.66 -18.60 14.48
C GLY A 373 23.27 -18.65 13.07
N ASP A 374 23.12 -19.78 12.38
CA ASP A 374 23.54 -20.02 10.98
C ASP A 374 22.62 -19.34 9.95
N SER A 375 21.63 -18.58 10.41
CA SER A 375 20.54 -18.04 9.61
C SER A 375 20.43 -16.53 9.76
N ALA A 376 20.02 -15.84 8.70
CA ALA A 376 19.90 -14.39 8.67
C ALA A 376 18.55 -13.94 8.12
N ARG A 377 17.77 -13.25 8.95
CA ARG A 377 16.50 -12.65 8.59
C ARG A 377 16.74 -11.26 8.00
N VAL A 378 16.29 -11.03 6.78
CA VAL A 378 16.41 -9.76 6.07
C VAL A 378 15.02 -9.14 5.95
N SER A 379 14.82 -7.99 6.61
CA SER A 379 13.55 -7.27 6.61
C SER A 379 13.68 -6.01 5.75
N ALA A 380 12.97 -5.96 4.63
CA ALA A 380 12.96 -4.83 3.70
C ALA A 380 11.61 -4.09 3.75
N THR A 381 11.67 -2.76 3.74
CA THR A 381 10.46 -1.95 3.53
C THR A 381 10.15 -1.91 2.04
N GLN A 382 8.86 -1.93 1.67
CA GLN A 382 8.44 -1.59 0.32
C GLN A 382 7.18 -0.73 0.31
N ARG A 383 7.24 0.39 -0.40
CA ARG A 383 6.08 1.13 -0.88
C ARG A 383 5.50 0.41 -2.08
N PHE A 384 4.25 -0.03 -1.95
CA PHE A 384 3.55 -0.77 -2.98
C PHE A 384 2.14 -0.19 -3.10
N LEU A 385 1.88 0.53 -4.20
CA LEU A 385 0.68 1.36 -4.34
C LEU A 385 0.51 2.29 -3.13
N MET A 386 -0.63 2.20 -2.44
CA MET A 386 -0.98 3.05 -1.30
C MET A 386 -0.62 2.43 0.06
N VAL A 387 0.03 1.26 0.08
CA VAL A 387 0.47 0.59 1.32
C VAL A 387 1.99 0.62 1.48
N LYS A 388 2.42 0.73 2.73
CA LYS A 388 3.78 0.38 3.16
C LYS A 388 3.76 -1.05 3.68
N MET A 389 4.54 -1.92 3.05
CA MET A 389 4.69 -3.32 3.44
C MET A 389 6.08 -3.54 4.05
N ILE A 390 6.18 -4.49 4.98
CA ILE A 390 7.46 -5.08 5.38
C ILE A 390 7.48 -6.47 4.75
N LYS A 391 8.48 -6.74 3.92
CA LYS A 391 8.80 -8.08 3.45
C LYS A 391 9.96 -8.63 4.27
N THR A 392 9.93 -9.93 4.50
CA THR A 392 10.94 -10.63 5.30
C THR A 392 11.34 -11.89 4.56
N GLU A 393 12.61 -12.00 4.23
CA GLU A 393 13.23 -13.23 3.74
C GLU A 393 14.17 -13.80 4.80
N THR A 394 14.45 -15.10 4.74
CA THR A 394 15.45 -15.75 5.59
C THR A 394 16.44 -16.49 4.72
N PHE A 395 17.71 -16.20 4.90
CA PHE A 395 18.82 -16.81 4.16
C PHE A 395 19.63 -17.64 5.16
N ARG A 396 20.00 -18.85 4.78
CA ARG A 396 20.98 -19.63 5.54
C ARG A 396 22.38 -19.27 5.05
N LEU A 397 23.36 -19.32 5.95
CA LEU A 397 24.74 -18.97 5.68
C LEU A 397 25.65 -20.12 6.09
N VAL A 398 26.39 -20.64 5.13
CA VAL A 398 27.31 -21.77 5.30
C VAL A 398 28.72 -21.36 4.92
N GLU A 399 29.73 -21.88 5.62
CA GLU A 399 31.13 -21.62 5.28
C GLU A 399 31.63 -22.64 4.25
N GLU A 400 32.16 -22.17 3.11
CA GLU A 400 32.84 -23.02 2.14
C GLU A 400 34.18 -22.38 1.74
N GLY A 401 35.29 -23.01 2.13
CA GLY A 401 36.63 -22.55 1.77
C GLY A 401 37.04 -21.22 2.42
N GLY A 402 36.77 -21.05 3.72
CA GLY A 402 37.16 -19.85 4.48
C GLY A 402 36.29 -18.61 4.19
N ARG A 403 35.08 -18.79 3.64
CA ARG A 403 34.13 -17.72 3.31
C ARG A 403 32.69 -18.17 3.50
N TYR A 404 31.85 -17.31 4.07
CA TYR A 404 30.41 -17.53 4.13
C TYR A 404 29.75 -17.36 2.75
N ARG A 405 28.74 -18.20 2.50
CA ARG A 405 27.96 -18.27 1.27
C ARG A 405 26.48 -18.44 1.57
N VAL A 406 25.64 -17.94 0.65
CA VAL A 406 24.18 -17.93 0.81
C VAL A 406 23.57 -19.26 0.35
N ASP A 407 22.76 -19.85 1.21
CA ASP A 407 22.00 -21.09 1.01
C ASP A 407 20.50 -20.72 1.14
N TRP A 408 19.75 -20.79 0.03
CA TRP A 408 18.40 -20.17 -0.11
C TRP A 408 17.50 -20.97 -1.05
#